data_AF-A0A1Q6NGA0-F1
#
_entry.id   AF-A0A1Q6NGA0-F1
#
_cell.length_a   1.000
_cell.length_b   1.000
_cell.length_c   1.000
_cell.angle_alpha   90.00
_cell.angle_beta   90.00
_cell.angle_gamma   90.00
#
_symmetry.space_group_name_H-M   'P 1'
#
loop_
_entity.id
_entity.type
_entity.pdbx_description
1 polymer ?
#
loop_
_entity_poly.entity_id
_entity_poly.type
_entity_poly.pdbx_seq_one_letter_code
_entity_poly.pdbx_strand_id
1 'polypeptide(L)'
;MSSHLSKTEYEIMEYFWGMGDKYTFGELMKYFNENLDKNWKKQTLNTFISRLIEKGLLKKEKEGTKTCYQMKITKAQFKQNKARAILKESYDGKISHFIAALTGDDAITDVDEQELLSQIKAIKNNS
;
A
#
# COMPACT_ATOMS: atom_id res chain seq x y z
N MET A 1 8.13 -10.25 5.71
CA MET A 1 7.21 -9.89 4.62
C MET A 1 7.89 -8.84 3.76
N SER A 2 8.10 -9.09 2.48
CA SER A 2 8.68 -8.09 1.58
C SER A 2 7.67 -6.95 1.37
N SER A 3 8.02 -5.75 1.82
CA SER A 3 7.23 -4.51 1.68
C SER A 3 7.20 -3.97 0.24
N HIS A 4 7.91 -4.62 -0.68
CA HIS A 4 8.09 -4.15 -2.05
C HIS A 4 6.98 -4.68 -2.98
N LEU A 5 6.30 -3.76 -3.65
CA LEU A 5 5.42 -4.04 -4.77
C LEU A 5 6.13 -3.64 -6.06
N SER A 6 6.09 -4.53 -7.06
CA SER A 6 6.42 -4.14 -8.43
C SER A 6 5.44 -3.08 -8.92
N LYS A 7 5.83 -2.33 -9.96
CA LYS A 7 4.96 -1.32 -10.59
C LYS A 7 3.59 -1.89 -10.96
N THR A 8 3.57 -3.09 -11.54
CA THR A 8 2.32 -3.75 -11.95
C THR A 8 1.46 -4.18 -10.77
N GLU A 9 2.05 -4.72 -9.70
CA GLU A 9 1.31 -5.07 -8.48
C GLU A 9 0.73 -3.83 -7.81
N TYR A 10 1.46 -2.72 -7.82
CA TYR A 10 1.00 -1.44 -7.31
C TYR A 10 -0.19 -0.91 -8.14
N GLU A 11 -0.11 -0.95 -9.47
CA GLU A 11 -1.22 -0.56 -10.37
C GLU A 11 -2.48 -1.41 -10.11
N ILE A 12 -2.32 -2.72 -9.87
CA ILE A 12 -3.45 -3.57 -9.51
C ILE A 12 -4.06 -3.13 -8.17
N MET A 13 -3.24 -2.86 -7.16
CA MET A 13 -3.74 -2.40 -5.85
C MET A 13 -4.40 -1.02 -5.92
N GLU A 14 -3.92 -0.10 -6.78
CA GLU A 14 -4.59 1.18 -7.03
C GLU A 14 -6.03 0.99 -7.52
N TYR A 15 -6.26 0.01 -8.40
CA TYR A 15 -7.62 -0.33 -8.84
C TYR A 15 -8.50 -0.81 -7.67
N PHE A 16 -7.99 -1.73 -6.84
CA PHE A 16 -8.72 -2.21 -5.66
C PHE A 16 -8.99 -1.10 -4.63
N TRP A 17 -8.03 -0.18 -4.41
CA TRP A 17 -8.19 0.92 -3.45
C TRP A 17 -9.08 2.05 -3.94
N GLY A 18 -9.17 2.26 -5.26
CA GLY A 18 -9.96 3.35 -5.84
C GLY A 18 -11.46 3.07 -5.89
N MET A 19 -11.84 1.81 -6.07
CA MET A 19 -13.24 1.44 -6.32
C MET A 19 -13.87 0.62 -5.19
N GLY A 20 -13.09 0.11 -4.23
CA GLY A 20 -13.58 -0.44 -2.96
C GLY A 20 -14.35 -1.78 -3.03
N ASP A 21 -14.62 -2.30 -4.23
CA ASP A 21 -15.48 -3.46 -4.44
C ASP A 21 -14.72 -4.80 -4.54
N LYS A 22 -15.50 -5.89 -4.46
CA LYS A 22 -15.07 -7.25 -4.78
C LYS A 22 -15.07 -7.44 -6.29
N TYR A 23 -13.99 -8.00 -6.85
CA TYR A 23 -13.88 -8.29 -8.28
C TYR A 23 -13.65 -9.76 -8.56
N THR A 24 -14.35 -10.28 -9.56
CA THR A 24 -14.03 -11.58 -10.15
C THR A 24 -12.79 -11.49 -11.04
N PHE A 25 -12.18 -12.64 -11.32
CA PHE A 25 -11.06 -12.70 -12.25
C PHE A 25 -11.41 -12.13 -13.64
N GLY A 26 -12.65 -12.38 -14.11
CA GLY A 26 -13.12 -11.90 -15.40
C GLY A 26 -13.23 -10.38 -15.47
N GLU A 27 -13.75 -9.75 -14.42
CA GLU A 27 -13.85 -8.28 -14.33
C GLU A 27 -12.48 -7.63 -14.31
N LEU A 28 -11.54 -8.17 -13.53
CA LEU A 28 -10.15 -7.69 -13.52
C LEU A 28 -9.52 -7.82 -14.90
N MET A 29 -9.66 -8.99 -15.55
CA MET A 29 -9.12 -9.25 -16.88
C MET A 29 -9.66 -8.26 -17.90
N LYS A 30 -10.97 -8.03 -17.87
CA LYS A 30 -11.66 -7.05 -18.72
C LYS A 30 -11.11 -5.65 -18.47
N TYR A 31 -11.04 -5.23 -17.21
CA TYR A 31 -10.59 -3.89 -16.85
C TYR A 31 -9.16 -3.61 -17.33
N PHE A 32 -8.20 -4.48 -17.00
CA PHE A 32 -6.80 -4.24 -17.33
C PHE A 32 -6.50 -4.33 -18.83
N ASN A 33 -7.19 -5.19 -19.57
CA ASN A 33 -6.96 -5.31 -21.01
C ASN A 33 -7.72 -4.24 -21.80
N GLU A 34 -8.98 -3.96 -21.47
CA GLU A 34 -9.80 -3.04 -22.26
C GLU A 34 -9.59 -1.56 -21.89
N ASN A 35 -9.35 -1.24 -20.62
CA ASN A 35 -9.20 0.17 -20.19
C ASN A 35 -7.73 0.63 -20.05
N LEU A 36 -6.80 -0.31 -19.83
CA LEU A 36 -5.38 0.01 -19.61
C LEU A 36 -4.45 -0.57 -20.69
N ASP A 37 -5.03 -1.16 -21.75
CA ASP A 37 -4.34 -1.74 -22.92
C ASP A 37 -3.14 -2.63 -22.55
N LYS A 38 -3.26 -3.36 -21.43
CA LYS A 38 -2.15 -4.18 -20.92
C LYS A 38 -1.92 -5.44 -21.74
N ASN A 39 -2.93 -5.89 -22.51
CA ASN A 39 -2.91 -7.11 -23.32
C ASN A 39 -2.40 -8.34 -22.56
N TRP A 40 -2.74 -8.45 -21.27
CA TRP A 40 -2.33 -9.58 -20.43
C TRP A 40 -3.04 -10.87 -20.83
N LYS A 41 -2.36 -12.00 -20.63
CA LYS A 41 -2.99 -13.33 -20.65
C LYS A 41 -3.49 -13.66 -19.24
N LYS A 42 -4.43 -14.61 -19.14
CA LYS A 42 -4.98 -15.08 -17.85
C LYS A 42 -3.86 -15.49 -16.86
N GLN A 43 -2.83 -16.17 -17.33
CA GLN A 43 -1.72 -16.61 -16.47
C GLN A 43 -0.94 -15.43 -15.86
N THR A 44 -0.79 -14.34 -16.61
CA THR A 44 -0.09 -13.13 -16.17
C THR A 44 -0.82 -12.47 -15.00
N LEU A 45 -2.12 -12.20 -15.17
CA LEU A 45 -2.95 -11.61 -14.11
C LEU A 45 -3.03 -12.54 -12.89
N ASN A 46 -3.18 -13.84 -13.10
CA ASN A 46 -3.22 -14.82 -12.01
C ASN A 46 -1.93 -14.82 -11.18
N THR A 47 -0.78 -14.66 -11.83
CA THR A 47 0.52 -14.56 -11.15
C THR A 47 0.56 -13.34 -10.23
N PHE A 48 0.14 -12.17 -10.70
CA PHE A 48 0.13 -10.96 -9.89
C PHE A 48 -0.85 -11.06 -8.72
N ILE A 49 -2.08 -11.53 -8.96
CA ILE A 49 -3.08 -11.70 -7.91
C ILE A 49 -2.60 -12.69 -6.84
N SER A 50 -1.97 -13.80 -7.23
CA SER A 50 -1.44 -14.78 -6.27
C SER A 50 -0.34 -14.17 -5.39
N ARG A 51 0.61 -13.43 -5.97
CA ARG A 51 1.65 -12.72 -5.22
C ARG A 51 1.07 -11.67 -4.27
N LEU A 52 0.04 -10.94 -4.69
CA LEU A 52 -0.64 -9.96 -3.84
C LEU A 52 -1.38 -10.61 -2.65
N ILE A 53 -1.92 -11.82 -2.84
CA ILE A 53 -2.51 -12.62 -1.76
C ILE A 53 -1.41 -13.12 -0.80
N GLU A 54 -0.29 -13.64 -1.32
CA GLU A 54 0.85 -14.08 -0.51
C GLU A 54 1.45 -12.93 0.31
N LYS A 55 1.48 -11.71 -0.23
CA LYS A 55 1.87 -10.47 0.47
C LYS A 55 0.81 -9.99 1.48
N GLY A 56 -0.35 -10.63 1.55
CA GLY A 56 -1.44 -10.28 2.46
C GLY A 56 -2.16 -8.99 2.10
N LEU A 57 -2.07 -8.53 0.84
CA LEU A 57 -2.71 -7.29 0.38
C LEU A 57 -4.12 -7.55 -0.18
N LEU A 58 -4.31 -8.72 -0.79
CA LEU A 58 -5.59 -9.19 -1.28
C LEU A 58 -6.03 -10.44 -0.51
N LYS A 59 -7.33 -10.70 -0.53
CA LYS A 59 -7.90 -12.00 -0.14
C LYS A 59 -8.82 -12.52 -1.25
N LYS A 60 -8.89 -13.85 -1.34
CA LYS A 60 -9.76 -14.59 -2.24
C LYS A 60 -10.94 -15.13 -1.43
N GLU A 61 -12.17 -14.85 -1.87
CA GLU A 61 -13.41 -15.38 -1.28
C GLU A 61 -14.22 -16.09 -2.36
N LYS A 62 -14.97 -17.14 -1.96
CA LYS A 62 -15.97 -17.76 -2.82
C LYS A 62 -17.34 -17.18 -2.48
N GLU A 63 -18.03 -16.64 -3.49
CA GLU A 63 -19.40 -16.18 -3.39
C GLU A 63 -20.27 -17.02 -4.33
N GLY A 64 -20.95 -18.00 -3.75
CA GLY A 64 -21.66 -19.04 -4.51
C GLY A 64 -20.69 -19.83 -5.39
N THR A 65 -20.92 -19.79 -6.71
CA THR A 65 -20.06 -20.45 -7.70
C THR A 65 -18.90 -19.57 -8.18
N LYS A 66 -18.91 -18.28 -7.85
CA LYS A 66 -17.91 -17.31 -8.31
C LYS A 66 -16.78 -17.16 -7.30
N THR A 67 -15.58 -16.92 -7.84
CA THR A 67 -14.41 -16.52 -7.05
C THR A 67 -14.25 -15.01 -7.17
N CYS A 68 -14.21 -14.34 -6.02
CA CYS A 68 -14.02 -12.90 -5.90
C CYS A 68 -12.72 -12.60 -5.16
N TYR A 69 -12.10 -11.48 -5.51
CA TYR A 69 -10.90 -10.93 -4.91
C TYR A 69 -11.23 -9.57 -4.33
N GLN A 70 -10.59 -9.21 -3.22
CA GLN A 70 -10.81 -7.91 -2.57
C GLN A 70 -9.58 -7.48 -1.78
N MET A 71 -9.47 -6.18 -1.53
CA MET A 71 -8.44 -5.63 -0.66
C MET A 71 -8.58 -6.15 0.77
N LYS A 72 -7.46 -6.51 1.38
CA LYS A 72 -7.37 -6.85 2.80
C LYS A 72 -6.97 -5.65 3.64
N ILE A 73 -6.23 -4.71 3.04
CA ILE A 73 -5.79 -3.48 3.70
C ILE A 73 -6.07 -2.27 2.82
N THR A 74 -6.32 -1.13 3.45
CA THR A 74 -6.52 0.15 2.75
C THR A 74 -5.19 0.73 2.25
N LYS A 75 -5.25 1.67 1.30
CA LYS A 75 -4.07 2.41 0.81
C LYS A 75 -3.34 3.12 1.95
N ALA A 76 -4.09 3.66 2.92
CA ALA A 76 -3.53 4.31 4.11
C ALA A 76 -2.76 3.31 4.99
N GLN A 77 -3.35 2.13 5.26
CA GLN A 77 -2.68 1.07 6.01
C GLN A 77 -1.42 0.57 5.29
N PHE A 78 -1.46 0.42 3.96
CA PHE A 78 -0.30 0.04 3.17
C PHE A 78 0.84 1.08 3.31
N LYS A 79 0.53 2.37 3.15
CA LYS A 79 1.51 3.46 3.33
C LYS A 79 2.08 3.47 4.75
N GLN A 80 1.24 3.29 5.76
CA GLN A 80 1.68 3.24 7.15
C GLN A 80 2.62 2.05 7.40
N ASN A 81 2.28 0.86 6.91
CA ASN A 81 3.12 -0.33 7.03
C ASN A 81 4.47 -0.14 6.33
N LYS A 82 4.46 0.49 5.14
CA LYS A 82 5.67 0.82 4.40
C LYS A 82 6.55 1.81 5.17
N ALA A 83 5.97 2.88 5.73
CA ALA A 83 6.69 3.84 6.55
C ALA A 83 7.31 3.20 7.80
N ARG A 84 6.55 2.34 8.51
CA ARG A 84 7.07 1.58 9.67
C ARG A 84 8.21 0.64 9.29
N ALA A 85 8.13 -0.02 8.13
CA ALA A 85 9.18 -0.89 7.64
C ALA A 85 10.47 -0.10 7.37
N ILE A 86 10.39 1.05 6.69
CA ILE A 86 11.53 1.93 6.43
C ILE A 86 12.16 2.40 7.75
N LEU A 87 11.34 2.86 8.70
CA LEU A 87 11.82 3.28 10.02
C LEU A 87 12.58 2.15 10.72
N LYS A 88 12.03 0.93 10.71
CA LYS A 88 12.64 -0.23 11.37
C LYS A 88 13.94 -0.68 10.68
N GLU A 89 13.99 -0.64 9.36
CA GLU A 89 15.13 -1.15 8.57
C GLU A 89 16.30 -0.17 8.53
N SER A 90 16.03 1.14 8.50
CA SER A 90 17.06 2.15 8.22
C SER A 90 17.30 3.15 9.36
N TYR A 91 16.43 3.22 10.37
CA TYR A 91 16.45 4.26 11.41
C TYR A 91 16.15 3.72 12.81
N ASP A 92 16.49 2.45 13.09
CA ASP A 92 16.28 1.77 14.38
C ASP A 92 14.84 1.82 14.92
N GLY A 93 13.86 1.99 14.04
CA GLY A 93 12.45 2.17 14.39
C GLY A 93 12.13 3.53 15.02
N LYS A 94 13.07 4.48 15.04
CA LYS A 94 12.92 5.78 15.71
C LYS A 94 12.66 6.90 14.70
N ILE A 95 11.51 7.56 14.84
CA ILE A 95 11.15 8.71 14.00
C ILE A 95 12.12 9.89 14.18
N SER A 96 12.69 10.06 15.38
CA SER A 96 13.70 11.11 15.62
C SER A 96 14.97 10.90 14.81
N HIS A 97 15.37 9.65 14.57
CA HIS A 97 16.56 9.32 13.79
C HIS A 97 16.28 9.55 12.29
N PHE A 98 15.06 9.27 11.84
CA PHE A 98 14.63 9.62 10.49
C PHE A 98 14.64 11.14 10.27
N ILE A 99 14.08 11.92 11.20
CA ILE A 99 14.08 13.39 11.08
C ILE A 99 15.51 13.93 11.07
N ALA A 100 16.36 13.52 12.02
CA ALA A 100 17.76 13.96 12.06
C ALA A 100 18.53 13.61 10.79
N ALA A 101 18.31 12.42 10.22
CA ALA A 101 18.94 12.02 8.96
C ALA A 101 18.38 12.75 7.73
N LEU A 102 17.09 13.13 7.76
CA LEU A 102 16.44 13.87 6.67
C LEU A 102 16.88 15.33 6.64
N THR A 103 17.03 15.96 7.81
CA THR A 103 17.47 17.35 7.94
C THR A 103 18.98 17.48 7.79
N GLY A 104 19.76 16.45 8.18
CA GLY A 104 21.21 16.56 8.18
C GLY A 104 21.67 17.72 9.06
N ASP A 105 22.42 18.65 8.47
CA ASP A 105 22.84 19.92 9.08
C ASP A 105 21.86 21.09 8.81
N ASP A 106 20.82 20.88 7.98
CA ASP A 106 19.83 21.92 7.69
C ASP A 106 18.90 22.14 8.89
N ALA A 107 18.67 23.41 9.22
CA ALA A 107 17.75 23.78 10.29
C ALA A 107 16.31 23.40 9.90
N ILE A 108 15.59 22.79 10.83
CA ILE A 108 14.14 22.61 10.72
C ILE A 108 13.52 24.01 10.64
N THR A 109 12.66 24.24 9.65
CA THR A 109 11.96 25.53 9.54
C THR A 109 10.97 25.69 10.68
N ASP A 110 10.69 26.92 11.11
CA ASP A 110 9.69 27.19 12.15
C ASP A 110 8.31 26.59 11.81
N VAL A 111 7.98 26.50 10.50
CA VAL A 111 6.74 25.91 10.00
C VAL A 111 6.75 24.39 10.20
N ASP A 112 7.82 23.71 9.78
CA ASP A 112 7.95 22.26 9.94
C ASP A 112 8.00 21.86 11.42
N GLU A 113 8.68 22.65 12.26
CA GLU A 113 8.71 22.43 13.71
C GLU A 113 7.29 22.51 14.30
N GLN A 114 6.53 23.54 13.96
CA GLN A 114 5.16 23.69 14.46
C GLN A 114 4.24 22.56 13.99
N GLU A 115 4.33 22.15 12.73
CA GLU A 115 3.55 21.03 12.21
C GLU A 115 3.93 19.70 12.90
N LEU A 116 5.22 19.42 13.08
CA LEU A 116 5.71 18.23 13.76
C LEU A 116 5.26 18.21 15.24
N LEU A 117 5.40 19.32 15.96
CA LEU A 117 4.95 19.44 17.34
C LEU A 117 3.44 19.27 17.47
N SER A 118 2.67 19.80 16.53
CA SER A 118 1.21 19.63 16.48
C SER A 118 0.84 18.15 16.29
N GLN A 119 1.48 17.46 15.35
CA GLN A 119 1.24 16.03 15.13
C GLN A 119 1.62 15.19 16.35
N ILE A 120 2.75 15.47 17.01
CA ILE A 120 3.17 14.77 18.24
C ILE A 120 2.16 14.98 19.37
N LYS A 121 1.66 16.20 19.57
CA LYS A 121 0.62 16.50 20.57
C LYS A 121 -0.68 15.77 20.27
N ALA A 122 -1.12 15.76 19.01
CA ALA A 122 -2.32 15.05 18.58
C ALA A 122 -2.21 13.52 18.81
N ILE A 123 -1.02 12.93 18.63
CA ILE A 123 -0.79 11.51 18.92
C ILE A 123 -0.84 11.22 20.43
N LYS A 124 -0.23 12.07 21.26
CA LYS A 124 -0.22 11.91 22.72
C LYS A 124 -1.60 12.07 23.36
N ASN A 125 -2.46 12.91 22.81
CA ASN A 125 -3.82 13.12 23.34
C ASN A 125 -4.81 12.02 22.96
N ASN A 126 -4.46 11.16 21.98
CA ASN A 126 -5.26 10.03 21.53
C ASN A 126 -4.71 8.67 22.00
N SER A 127 -3.72 8.67 22.92
CA SER A 127 -3.14 7.48 23.56
C SER A 127 -3.53 7.43 25.03
#